data_AF-A0AAU6WNA2-F1
#
_entry.id   AF-A0AAU6WNA2-F1
#
_cell.length_a   1.000
_cell.length_b   1.000
_cell.length_c   1.000
_cell.angle_alpha   90.00
_cell.angle_beta   90.00
_cell.angle_gamma   90.00
#
_symmetry.space_group_name_H-M   'P 1'
#
loop_
_entity.id
_entity.type
_entity.pdbx_description
1 polymer ?
#
loop_
_entity_poly.entity_id
_entity_poly.type
_entity_poly.pdbx_seq_one_letter_code
_entity_poly.pdbx_strand_id
1 'polypeptide(L)'
;MISSGNNDIAEFVKVAREEGLWVVLRPSPYVCAEWEFGGYPWWLLKDRDMQVRSTDPKFISAYTRYIKALAKQLIPLQITHGGNILMIQIENEYGSYSNDKTYLDLNRKIFREAGFDGILFTCDGAEKMPDGYLPGYLPAVNGLEDPVQVKTLINKYHNGKGPYYVAEWYPGWFDDWGKKHADVSAEQSAKTLDKLLAAGISVNMYMFHGGTTRGFMNGANMNKDNPYSPQVSSYDYDAPLDEAGNPTEKFYAFRKVIAGHLPAGKTLPPVPPAKPAIKIPDIALEQYADVFSQLPKPQTAEQPLSFEDLDQAYGFVLYRNKIKKEAC
;
A
#
# COMPACT_ATOMS: atom_id res chain seq x y z
N MET A 1 -3.51 -19.98 0.01
CA MET A 1 -3.62 -19.83 -1.46
C MET A 1 -3.60 -18.33 -1.77
N ILE A 2 -2.76 -17.89 -2.70
CA ILE A 2 -2.59 -16.47 -3.10
C ILE A 2 -3.41 -16.12 -4.36
N SER A 3 -4.47 -16.88 -4.65
CA SER A 3 -5.14 -16.91 -5.96
C SER A 3 -6.62 -17.30 -5.84
N SER A 4 -7.29 -16.85 -4.78
CA SER A 4 -8.70 -17.19 -4.53
C SER A 4 -9.37 -16.16 -3.63
N GLY A 5 -10.65 -15.90 -3.85
CA GLY A 5 -11.43 -14.94 -3.05
C GLY A 5 -10.80 -13.55 -3.10
N ASN A 6 -10.77 -12.86 -1.96
CA ASN A 6 -10.22 -11.50 -1.86
C ASN A 6 -8.71 -11.41 -2.18
N ASN A 7 -8.00 -12.53 -2.27
CA ASN A 7 -6.56 -12.57 -2.54
C ASN A 7 -6.24 -12.90 -4.01
N ASP A 8 -7.23 -12.96 -4.90
CA ASP A 8 -7.01 -13.23 -6.33
C ASP A 8 -6.63 -11.96 -7.09
N ILE A 9 -5.33 -11.63 -7.08
CA ILE A 9 -4.81 -10.45 -7.77
C ILE A 9 -4.93 -10.55 -9.29
N ALA A 10 -4.83 -11.76 -9.86
CA ALA A 10 -4.96 -11.92 -11.31
C ALA A 10 -6.39 -11.62 -11.76
N GLU A 11 -7.38 -12.05 -11.00
CA GLU A 11 -8.78 -11.71 -11.26
C GLU A 11 -9.03 -10.20 -11.16
N PHE A 12 -8.50 -9.55 -10.11
CA PHE A 12 -8.61 -8.09 -9.98
C PHE A 12 -8.04 -7.35 -11.21
N VAL A 13 -6.88 -7.77 -11.71
CA VAL A 13 -6.25 -7.19 -12.90
C VAL A 13 -7.09 -7.42 -14.17
N LYS A 14 -7.72 -8.61 -14.31
CA LYS A 14 -8.61 -8.90 -15.43
C LYS A 14 -9.90 -8.07 -15.37
N VAL A 15 -10.50 -7.90 -14.20
CA VAL A 15 -11.68 -7.02 -14.04
C VAL A 15 -11.31 -5.58 -14.42
N ALA A 16 -10.15 -5.08 -14.00
CA ALA A 16 -9.69 -3.77 -14.44
C ALA A 16 -9.57 -3.69 -15.98
N ARG A 17 -9.14 -4.77 -16.65
CA ARG A 17 -9.09 -4.84 -18.11
C ARG A 17 -10.49 -4.79 -18.75
N GLU A 18 -11.44 -5.51 -18.18
CA GLU A 18 -12.84 -5.55 -18.64
C GLU A 18 -13.49 -4.16 -18.54
N GLU A 19 -13.12 -3.39 -17.53
CA GLU A 19 -13.50 -1.97 -17.35
C GLU A 19 -12.67 -0.98 -18.20
N GLY A 20 -11.76 -1.48 -19.04
CA GLY A 20 -10.93 -0.65 -19.93
C GLY A 20 -9.79 0.11 -19.24
N LEU A 21 -9.37 -0.33 -18.05
CA LEU A 21 -8.31 0.30 -17.27
C LEU A 21 -6.95 -0.39 -17.47
N TRP A 22 -5.90 0.44 -17.47
CA TRP A 22 -4.52 -0.01 -17.33
C TRP A 22 -4.17 -0.18 -15.85
N VAL A 23 -3.25 -1.10 -15.55
CA VAL A 23 -2.77 -1.36 -14.19
C VAL A 23 -1.30 -0.97 -14.06
N VAL A 24 -0.98 -0.18 -13.03
CA VAL A 24 0.38 -0.02 -12.51
C VAL A 24 0.49 -0.89 -11.26
N LEU A 25 1.36 -1.89 -11.29
CA LEU A 25 1.57 -2.78 -10.16
C LEU A 25 2.69 -2.29 -9.25
N ARG A 26 2.53 -2.48 -7.94
CA ARG A 26 3.56 -2.16 -6.94
C ARG A 26 3.77 -3.35 -6.00
N PRO A 27 4.20 -4.52 -6.51
CA PRO A 27 4.10 -5.79 -5.79
C PRO A 27 5.36 -6.11 -4.97
N SER A 28 6.15 -5.09 -4.62
CA SER A 28 7.33 -5.20 -3.76
C SER A 28 6.96 -5.86 -2.42
N PRO A 29 7.91 -6.50 -1.73
CA PRO A 29 7.61 -7.26 -0.52
C PRO A 29 7.30 -6.33 0.66
N TYR A 30 7.76 -5.08 0.59
CA TYR A 30 7.34 -3.97 1.43
C TYR A 30 6.53 -3.00 0.59
N VAL A 31 5.36 -2.62 1.10
CA VAL A 31 4.45 -1.65 0.46
C VAL A 31 4.12 -0.46 1.34
N CYS A 32 4.54 -0.46 2.60
CA CYS A 32 4.10 0.52 3.60
C CYS A 32 2.56 0.49 3.73
N ALA A 33 1.88 1.45 3.11
CA ALA A 33 0.44 1.49 2.86
C ALA A 33 -0.44 1.40 4.11
N GLU A 34 0.08 1.80 5.28
CA GLU A 34 -0.66 1.73 6.54
C GLU A 34 -1.24 0.32 6.81
N TRP A 35 -0.55 -0.68 6.29
CA TRP A 35 -0.92 -2.08 6.36
C TRP A 35 0.01 -2.82 7.31
N GLU A 36 -0.52 -3.87 7.94
CA GLU A 36 0.19 -4.64 8.96
C GLU A 36 1.58 -5.07 8.48
N PHE A 37 2.57 -4.73 9.31
CA PHE A 37 3.99 -4.90 9.09
C PHE A 37 4.50 -4.45 7.70
N GLY A 38 3.86 -3.44 7.11
CA GLY A 38 4.18 -2.92 5.78
C GLY A 38 3.99 -3.94 4.65
N GLY A 39 3.15 -4.96 4.87
CA GLY A 39 2.92 -6.08 3.94
C GLY A 39 3.79 -7.31 4.20
N TYR A 40 4.75 -7.23 5.11
CA TYR A 40 5.57 -8.38 5.46
C TYR A 40 4.78 -9.44 6.24
N PRO A 41 5.09 -10.74 6.02
CA PRO A 41 4.53 -11.75 6.87
C PRO A 41 5.25 -11.80 8.22
N TRP A 42 4.47 -11.88 9.31
CA TRP A 42 4.95 -11.91 10.71
C TRP A 42 6.08 -12.92 10.96
N TRP A 43 6.07 -14.07 10.28
CA TRP A 43 7.04 -15.15 10.50
C TRP A 43 8.48 -14.75 10.12
N LEU A 44 8.68 -13.64 9.39
CA LEU A 44 10.01 -13.08 9.20
C LEU A 44 10.68 -12.72 10.54
N LEU A 45 9.90 -12.26 11.52
CA LEU A 45 10.43 -11.86 12.83
C LEU A 45 10.89 -13.04 13.70
N LYS A 46 10.60 -14.29 13.32
CA LYS A 46 11.12 -15.47 14.02
C LYS A 46 12.64 -15.58 13.90
N ASP A 47 13.21 -15.05 12.83
CA ASP A 47 14.66 -14.91 12.68
C ASP A 47 15.07 -13.51 13.12
N ARG A 48 15.50 -13.39 14.39
CA ARG A 48 15.80 -12.09 15.02
C ARG A 48 17.02 -11.38 14.42
N ASP A 49 17.87 -12.11 13.71
CA ASP A 49 19.07 -11.57 13.07
C ASP A 49 18.81 -11.11 11.64
N MET A 50 17.70 -11.56 11.03
CA MET A 50 17.39 -11.27 9.63
C MET A 50 17.12 -9.78 9.42
N GLN A 51 17.79 -9.21 8.42
CA GLN A 51 17.61 -7.81 8.05
C GLN A 51 16.66 -7.69 6.87
N VAL A 52 15.45 -7.17 7.09
CA VAL A 52 14.51 -6.84 6.00
C VAL A 52 15.03 -5.68 5.17
N ARG A 53 14.53 -5.53 3.94
CA ARG A 53 14.92 -4.47 2.99
C ARG A 53 16.44 -4.36 2.81
N SER A 54 17.11 -5.51 2.75
CA SER A 54 18.57 -5.60 2.67
C SER A 54 19.03 -6.73 1.74
N THR A 55 20.33 -6.92 1.62
CA THR A 55 20.94 -8.04 0.88
C THR A 55 21.06 -9.34 1.68
N ASP A 56 20.45 -9.44 2.87
CA ASP A 56 20.42 -10.66 3.67
C ASP A 56 19.90 -11.85 2.83
N PRO A 57 20.69 -12.94 2.68
CA PRO A 57 20.30 -14.09 1.86
C PRO A 57 18.98 -14.74 2.28
N LYS A 58 18.66 -14.72 3.59
CA LYS A 58 17.42 -15.31 4.11
C LYS A 58 16.21 -14.49 3.66
N PHE A 59 16.31 -13.16 3.77
CA PHE A 59 15.30 -12.23 3.30
C PHE A 59 15.13 -12.30 1.79
N ILE A 60 16.22 -12.26 1.03
CA ILE A 60 16.21 -12.36 -0.44
C ILE A 60 15.61 -13.68 -0.90
N SER A 61 15.88 -14.80 -0.22
CA SER A 61 15.28 -16.09 -0.52
C SER A 61 13.76 -16.08 -0.30
N ALA A 62 13.29 -15.54 0.82
CA ALA A 62 11.86 -15.37 1.10
C ALA A 62 11.15 -14.50 0.06
N TYR A 63 11.71 -13.32 -0.20
CA TYR A 63 11.24 -12.37 -1.19
C TYR A 63 11.18 -12.99 -2.61
N THR A 64 12.26 -13.66 -3.03
CA THR A 64 12.32 -14.30 -4.36
C THR A 64 11.21 -15.35 -4.54
N ARG A 65 10.92 -16.14 -3.49
CA ARG A 65 9.81 -17.11 -3.54
C ARG A 65 8.46 -16.42 -3.73
N TYR A 66 8.23 -15.31 -3.03
CA TYR A 66 7.02 -14.52 -3.14
C TYR A 66 6.84 -13.96 -4.57
N ILE A 67 7.85 -13.29 -5.12
CA ILE A 67 7.77 -12.72 -6.48
C ILE A 67 7.60 -13.81 -7.54
N LYS A 68 8.29 -14.95 -7.42
CA LYS A 68 8.08 -16.08 -8.34
C LYS A 68 6.66 -16.64 -8.27
N ALA A 69 6.03 -16.62 -7.09
CA ALA A 69 4.65 -17.07 -6.94
C ALA A 69 3.65 -16.07 -7.55
N LEU A 70 3.89 -14.76 -7.41
CA LEU A 70 3.10 -13.72 -8.09
C LEU A 70 3.26 -13.76 -9.60
N ALA A 71 4.49 -13.92 -10.08
CA ALA A 71 4.81 -13.95 -11.51
C ALA A 71 4.00 -15.03 -12.25
N LYS A 72 3.84 -16.22 -11.66
CA LYS A 72 3.01 -17.30 -12.25
C LYS A 72 1.58 -16.85 -12.58
N GLN A 73 1.05 -15.86 -11.87
CA GLN A 73 -0.30 -15.33 -12.07
C GLN A 73 -0.30 -14.09 -12.98
N LEU A 74 0.74 -13.26 -12.90
CA LEU A 74 0.73 -11.90 -13.45
C LEU A 74 1.52 -11.73 -14.75
N ILE A 75 2.50 -12.59 -15.07
CA ILE A 75 3.26 -12.48 -16.32
C ILE A 75 2.34 -12.46 -17.55
N PRO A 76 1.35 -13.37 -17.72
CA PRO A 76 0.46 -13.33 -18.89
C PRO A 76 -0.39 -12.06 -19.00
N LEU A 77 -0.48 -11.26 -17.94
CA LEU A 77 -1.30 -10.05 -17.88
C LEU A 77 -0.50 -8.77 -18.16
N GLN A 78 0.80 -8.86 -18.44
CA GLN A 78 1.58 -7.70 -18.88
C GLN A 78 1.20 -7.26 -20.29
N ILE A 79 1.32 -5.95 -20.55
CA ILE A 79 1.07 -5.36 -21.86
C ILE A 79 1.95 -5.98 -22.97
N THR A 80 3.17 -6.37 -22.62
CA THR A 80 4.13 -7.12 -23.47
C THR A 80 3.64 -8.52 -23.87
N HIS A 81 2.64 -9.05 -23.17
CA HIS A 81 2.00 -10.34 -23.43
C HIS A 81 0.50 -10.19 -23.78
N GLY A 82 0.06 -8.97 -24.12
CA GLY A 82 -1.32 -8.70 -24.54
C GLY A 82 -2.32 -8.50 -23.39
N GLY A 83 -1.83 -8.29 -22.17
CA GLY A 83 -2.63 -7.87 -21.00
C GLY A 83 -2.65 -6.35 -20.78
N ASN A 84 -3.02 -5.92 -19.58
CA ASN A 84 -3.21 -4.51 -19.20
C ASN A 84 -2.30 -4.00 -18.07
N ILE A 85 -1.34 -4.81 -17.59
CA ILE A 85 -0.30 -4.30 -16.68
C ILE A 85 0.72 -3.49 -17.49
N LEU A 86 0.80 -2.19 -17.20
CA LEU A 86 1.61 -1.21 -17.92
C LEU A 86 3.02 -1.05 -17.33
N MET A 87 3.11 -0.90 -16.01
CA MET A 87 4.37 -0.68 -15.28
C MET A 87 4.39 -1.42 -13.96
N ILE A 88 5.59 -1.71 -13.46
CA ILE A 88 5.80 -2.43 -12.20
C ILE A 88 6.80 -1.64 -11.34
N GLN A 89 6.42 -1.31 -10.11
CA GLN A 89 7.33 -0.70 -9.15
C GLN A 89 8.23 -1.76 -8.54
N ILE A 90 9.51 -1.40 -8.36
CA ILE A 90 10.47 -2.16 -7.57
C ILE A 90 10.83 -1.40 -6.30
N GLU A 91 10.83 -2.10 -5.16
CA GLU A 91 10.84 -1.49 -3.82
C GLU A 91 9.67 -0.49 -3.62
N ASN A 92 9.65 0.25 -2.51
CA ASN A 92 8.72 1.31 -2.19
C ASN A 92 9.37 2.34 -1.24
N GLU A 93 9.63 3.56 -1.74
CA GLU A 93 10.25 4.64 -0.97
C GLU A 93 11.52 4.22 -0.24
N TYR A 94 12.41 3.54 -0.95
CA TYR A 94 13.62 3.00 -0.33
C TYR A 94 14.52 4.09 0.24
N GLY A 95 14.55 5.28 -0.38
CA GLY A 95 15.33 6.42 0.11
C GLY A 95 14.89 6.92 1.49
N SER A 96 13.65 6.63 1.91
CA SER A 96 13.18 6.91 3.26
C SER A 96 13.72 5.93 4.30
N TYR A 97 14.32 4.82 3.87
CA TYR A 97 14.84 3.74 4.71
C TYR A 97 16.38 3.60 4.62
N SER A 98 16.94 3.59 3.41
CA SER A 98 18.36 3.37 3.15
C SER A 98 18.73 3.87 1.74
N ASN A 99 19.99 3.71 1.33
CA ASN A 99 20.50 4.10 0.02
C ASN A 99 21.31 3.01 -0.70
N ASP A 100 21.21 1.75 -0.22
CA ASP A 100 21.90 0.61 -0.82
C ASP A 100 21.40 0.29 -2.24
N LYS A 101 22.14 0.76 -3.25
CA LYS A 101 21.87 0.49 -4.67
C LYS A 101 22.08 -0.97 -5.07
N THR A 102 22.85 -1.74 -4.30
CA THR A 102 23.04 -3.18 -4.54
C THR A 102 21.75 -3.93 -4.27
N TYR A 103 21.07 -3.60 -3.16
CA TYR A 103 19.75 -4.14 -2.87
C TYR A 103 18.71 -3.74 -3.92
N LEU A 104 18.68 -2.47 -4.35
CA LEU A 104 17.77 -2.02 -5.41
C LEU A 104 18.02 -2.75 -6.75
N ASP A 105 19.27 -2.94 -7.16
CA ASP A 105 19.59 -3.73 -8.36
C ASP A 105 19.20 -5.21 -8.20
N LEU A 106 19.31 -5.76 -6.98
CA LEU A 106 18.84 -7.12 -6.69
C LEU A 106 17.32 -7.25 -6.81
N ASN A 107 16.55 -6.26 -6.35
CA ASN A 107 15.10 -6.21 -6.58
C ASN A 107 14.80 -6.28 -8.09
N ARG A 108 15.44 -5.40 -8.87
CA ARG A 108 15.33 -5.42 -10.33
C ARG A 108 15.64 -6.81 -10.92
N LYS A 109 16.73 -7.45 -10.51
CA LYS A 109 17.11 -8.80 -10.98
C LYS A 109 16.02 -9.83 -10.66
N ILE A 110 15.52 -9.86 -9.44
CA ILE A 110 14.44 -10.77 -9.00
C ILE A 110 13.21 -10.62 -9.90
N PHE A 111 12.77 -9.38 -10.15
CA PHE A 111 11.64 -9.11 -11.03
C PHE A 111 11.89 -9.57 -12.48
N ARG A 112 13.06 -9.23 -13.05
CA ARG A 112 13.42 -9.64 -14.42
C ARG A 112 13.52 -11.16 -14.57
N GLU A 113 14.17 -11.84 -13.63
CA GLU A 113 14.30 -13.30 -13.61
C GLU A 113 12.96 -14.01 -13.40
N ALA A 114 12.00 -13.37 -12.73
CA ALA A 114 10.65 -13.89 -12.59
C ALA A 114 9.79 -13.70 -13.87
N GLY A 115 10.26 -12.92 -14.85
CA GLY A 115 9.61 -12.74 -16.15
C GLY A 115 8.89 -11.39 -16.32
N PHE A 116 9.02 -10.46 -15.37
CA PHE A 116 8.48 -9.11 -15.57
C PHE A 116 9.34 -8.36 -16.57
N ASP A 117 8.87 -8.20 -17.80
CA ASP A 117 9.62 -7.65 -18.94
C ASP A 117 9.15 -6.23 -19.34
N GLY A 118 8.10 -5.71 -18.69
CA GLY A 118 7.63 -4.34 -18.84
C GLY A 118 8.54 -3.25 -18.24
N ILE A 119 8.00 -2.04 -18.12
CA ILE A 119 8.69 -0.90 -17.49
C ILE A 119 8.79 -1.15 -15.98
N LEU A 120 10.01 -1.12 -15.46
CA LEU A 120 10.27 -1.09 -14.02
C LEU A 120 10.56 0.35 -13.58
N PHE A 121 10.00 0.76 -12.44
CA PHE A 121 10.19 2.09 -11.88
C PHE A 121 10.40 2.05 -10.36
N THR A 122 10.97 3.12 -9.80
CA THR A 122 11.05 3.36 -8.35
C THR A 122 10.23 4.59 -8.00
N CYS A 123 9.86 4.76 -6.73
CA CYS A 123 9.26 6.01 -6.26
C CYS A 123 9.82 6.42 -4.90
N ASP A 124 9.94 7.72 -4.68
CA ASP A 124 10.38 8.30 -3.41
C ASP A 124 9.85 9.72 -3.26
N GLY A 125 9.76 10.21 -2.03
CA GLY A 125 9.64 11.65 -1.76
C GLY A 125 10.81 12.43 -2.37
N ALA A 126 10.57 13.70 -2.72
CA ALA A 126 11.53 14.52 -3.48
C ALA A 126 12.94 14.56 -2.89
N GLU A 127 13.05 14.69 -1.55
CA GLU A 127 14.32 14.72 -0.83
C GLU A 127 15.00 13.36 -0.73
N LYS A 128 14.23 12.27 -0.82
CA LYS A 128 14.68 10.89 -0.65
C LYS A 128 14.99 10.19 -1.98
N MET A 129 14.52 10.75 -3.09
CA MET A 129 14.82 10.26 -4.43
C MET A 129 16.30 9.98 -4.72
N PRO A 130 17.29 10.82 -4.31
CA PRO A 130 18.71 10.51 -4.54
C PRO A 130 19.13 9.15 -3.96
N ASP A 131 18.56 8.78 -2.82
CA ASP A 131 18.85 7.56 -2.08
C ASP A 131 18.02 6.36 -2.58
N GLY A 132 16.80 6.58 -3.07
CA GLY A 132 15.91 5.51 -3.52
C GLY A 132 15.86 5.23 -5.02
N TYR A 133 16.34 6.12 -5.89
CA TYR A 133 16.32 5.86 -7.35
C TYR A 133 17.31 4.78 -7.78
N LEU A 134 16.96 4.02 -8.82
CA LEU A 134 17.90 3.10 -9.47
C LEU A 134 18.36 3.69 -10.82
N PRO A 135 19.66 4.00 -11.01
CA PRO A 135 20.16 4.55 -12.26
C PRO A 135 19.76 3.73 -13.49
N GLY A 136 19.26 4.41 -14.53
CA GLY A 136 18.81 3.77 -15.77
C GLY A 136 17.36 3.28 -15.77
N TYR A 137 16.65 3.41 -14.64
CA TYR A 137 15.22 3.09 -14.50
C TYR A 137 14.43 4.37 -14.23
N LEU A 138 13.12 4.33 -14.51
CA LEU A 138 12.23 5.47 -14.31
C LEU A 138 12.09 5.80 -12.81
N PRO A 139 12.49 6.99 -12.35
CA PRO A 139 12.12 7.49 -11.03
C PRO A 139 10.77 8.20 -11.11
N ALA A 140 9.91 7.93 -10.13
CA ALA A 140 8.69 8.68 -9.88
C ALA A 140 8.77 9.38 -8.52
N VAL A 141 7.99 10.44 -8.33
CA VAL A 141 8.01 11.24 -7.09
C VAL A 141 6.71 11.08 -6.31
N ASN A 142 6.81 11.05 -4.98
CA ASN A 142 5.66 11.03 -4.08
C ASN A 142 5.45 12.40 -3.43
N GLY A 143 4.19 12.80 -3.28
CA GLY A 143 3.76 14.00 -2.54
C GLY A 143 4.14 15.36 -3.15
N LEU A 144 4.75 15.41 -4.34
CA LEU A 144 5.24 16.66 -4.92
C LEU A 144 4.21 17.29 -5.88
N GLU A 145 3.72 18.48 -5.53
CA GLU A 145 2.63 19.18 -6.23
C GLU A 145 3.08 20.37 -7.10
N ASP A 146 4.39 20.61 -7.20
CA ASP A 146 4.96 21.64 -8.08
C ASP A 146 5.46 21.02 -9.40
N PRO A 147 4.79 21.30 -10.54
CA PRO A 147 5.18 20.74 -11.82
C PRO A 147 6.60 21.01 -12.28
N VAL A 148 7.14 22.19 -11.97
CA VAL A 148 8.51 22.57 -12.35
C VAL A 148 9.50 21.73 -11.56
N GLN A 149 9.23 21.52 -10.27
CA GLN A 149 10.07 20.69 -9.41
C GLN A 149 9.99 19.21 -9.82
N VAL A 150 8.79 18.69 -10.11
CA VAL A 150 8.60 17.31 -10.62
C VAL A 150 9.45 17.09 -11.88
N LYS A 151 9.34 17.99 -12.87
CA LYS A 151 10.12 17.88 -14.12
C LYS A 151 11.61 18.00 -13.89
N THR A 152 12.04 18.93 -13.04
CA THR A 152 13.46 19.15 -12.73
C THR A 152 14.07 17.91 -12.08
N LEU A 153 13.37 17.32 -11.12
CA LEU A 153 13.84 16.17 -10.37
C LEU A 153 13.94 14.92 -11.26
N ILE A 154 12.88 14.65 -12.04
CA ILE A 154 12.87 13.51 -12.98
C ILE A 154 13.93 13.71 -14.06
N ASN A 155 14.10 14.91 -14.61
CA ASN A 155 15.15 15.19 -15.58
C ASN A 155 16.54 14.90 -15.02
N LYS A 156 16.79 15.28 -13.76
CA LYS A 156 18.07 15.02 -13.07
C LYS A 156 18.36 13.53 -12.92
N TYR A 157 17.37 12.73 -12.53
CA TYR A 157 17.58 11.30 -12.21
C TYR A 157 17.19 10.32 -13.32
N HIS A 158 16.60 10.82 -14.41
CA HIS A 158 16.20 10.03 -15.57
C HIS A 158 16.80 10.56 -16.89
N ASN A 159 17.92 11.27 -16.82
CA ASN A 159 18.67 11.77 -17.99
C ASN A 159 17.80 12.60 -18.95
N GLY A 160 16.95 13.47 -18.42
CA GLY A 160 16.05 14.31 -19.20
C GLY A 160 14.87 13.58 -19.85
N LYS A 161 14.61 12.31 -19.48
CA LYS A 161 13.55 11.50 -20.07
C LYS A 161 12.33 11.46 -19.15
N GLY A 162 11.15 11.56 -19.76
CA GLY A 162 9.88 11.26 -19.08
C GLY A 162 9.60 9.75 -19.00
N PRO A 163 8.36 9.36 -18.64
CA PRO A 163 7.24 10.24 -18.28
C PRO A 163 7.52 11.03 -16.99
N TYR A 164 6.87 12.19 -16.85
CA TYR A 164 6.85 12.92 -15.59
C TYR A 164 5.70 12.39 -14.75
N TYR A 165 6.01 11.71 -13.64
CA TYR A 165 5.04 10.91 -12.91
C TYR A 165 5.11 11.17 -11.40
N VAL A 166 3.97 11.58 -10.84
CA VAL A 166 3.72 11.58 -9.40
C VAL A 166 3.06 10.24 -9.04
N ALA A 167 3.83 9.33 -8.47
CA ALA A 167 3.40 7.94 -8.20
C ALA A 167 2.46 7.82 -7.01
N GLU A 168 2.54 8.75 -6.07
CA GLU A 168 1.57 8.94 -5.00
C GLU A 168 1.32 10.43 -4.83
N TRP A 169 0.12 10.86 -5.22
CA TRP A 169 -0.40 12.18 -4.86
C TRP A 169 -1.47 11.98 -3.78
N TYR A 170 -1.41 12.77 -2.70
CA TYR A 170 -2.22 12.56 -1.50
C TYR A 170 -3.36 13.61 -1.38
N PRO A 171 -4.53 13.41 -2.03
CA PRO A 171 -5.68 14.31 -1.93
C PRO A 171 -6.51 14.11 -0.64
N GLY A 172 -6.02 13.29 0.27
CA GLY A 172 -6.66 12.84 1.50
C GLY A 172 -5.58 12.33 2.46
N TRP A 173 -5.98 11.77 3.61
CA TRP A 173 -5.04 11.20 4.57
C TRP A 173 -5.71 10.11 5.42
N PHE A 174 -4.92 9.20 5.96
CA PHE A 174 -5.40 8.15 6.88
C PHE A 174 -5.53 8.66 8.32
N ASP A 175 -6.27 7.91 9.14
CA ASP A 175 -6.49 8.25 10.55
C ASP A 175 -5.75 7.30 11.50
N ASP A 176 -5.41 7.85 12.67
CA ASP A 176 -4.95 7.09 13.83
C ASP A 176 -6.01 7.08 14.93
N TRP A 177 -6.04 6.01 15.72
CA TRP A 177 -6.91 5.95 16.90
C TRP A 177 -6.66 7.12 17.86
N GLY A 178 -7.74 7.77 18.29
CA GLY A 178 -7.70 8.89 19.23
C GLY A 178 -7.35 10.25 18.60
N LYS A 179 -7.13 10.32 17.28
CA LYS A 179 -6.93 11.59 16.56
C LYS A 179 -8.21 12.05 15.85
N LYS A 180 -8.21 13.32 15.43
CA LYS A 180 -9.28 13.87 14.58
C LYS A 180 -9.18 13.25 13.19
N HIS A 181 -10.34 12.92 12.61
CA HIS A 181 -10.46 12.50 11.21
C HIS A 181 -9.81 13.51 10.25
N ALA A 182 -9.13 13.00 9.24
CA ALA A 182 -8.59 13.77 8.13
C ALA A 182 -9.69 14.59 7.43
N ASP A 183 -9.35 15.80 7.00
CA ASP A 183 -10.26 16.72 6.33
C ASP A 183 -9.46 17.56 5.34
N VAL A 184 -9.39 17.10 4.09
CA VAL A 184 -8.60 17.68 3.01
C VAL A 184 -9.53 18.29 1.96
N SER A 185 -9.35 19.59 1.70
CA SER A 185 -10.22 20.35 0.80
C SER A 185 -10.31 19.74 -0.60
N ALA A 186 -11.53 19.39 -1.01
CA ALA A 186 -11.85 18.96 -2.37
C ALA A 186 -11.51 20.03 -3.42
N GLU A 187 -11.82 21.31 -3.14
CA GLU A 187 -11.56 22.43 -4.05
C GLU A 187 -10.06 22.63 -4.28
N GLN A 188 -9.27 22.68 -3.20
CA GLN A 188 -7.83 22.88 -3.31
C GLN A 188 -7.16 21.71 -4.03
N SER A 189 -7.56 20.48 -3.70
CA SER A 189 -7.05 19.27 -4.35
C SER A 189 -7.40 19.23 -5.84
N ALA A 190 -8.59 19.69 -6.23
CA ALA A 190 -8.98 19.77 -7.64
C ALA A 190 -8.14 20.79 -8.42
N LYS A 191 -7.82 21.96 -7.81
CA LYS A 191 -6.90 22.95 -8.41
C LYS A 191 -5.49 22.38 -8.58
N THR A 192 -4.99 21.62 -7.59
CA THR A 192 -3.70 20.94 -7.69
C THR A 192 -3.70 19.90 -8.81
N LEU A 193 -4.76 19.07 -8.90
CA LEU A 193 -4.90 18.08 -9.97
C LEU A 193 -4.88 18.75 -11.35
N ASP A 194 -5.65 19.83 -11.53
CA ASP A 194 -5.70 20.58 -12.79
C ASP A 194 -4.33 21.13 -13.18
N LYS A 195 -3.62 21.72 -12.22
CA LYS A 195 -2.26 22.23 -12.38
C LYS A 195 -1.26 21.15 -12.82
N LEU A 196 -1.32 19.96 -12.23
CA LEU A 196 -0.44 18.84 -12.59
C LEU A 196 -0.75 18.31 -13.99
N LEU A 197 -2.04 18.07 -14.29
CA LEU A 197 -2.47 17.56 -15.59
C LEU A 197 -2.18 18.55 -16.72
N ALA A 198 -2.45 19.85 -16.52
CA ALA A 198 -2.15 20.91 -17.49
C ALA A 198 -0.65 21.02 -17.80
N ALA A 199 0.21 20.64 -16.86
CA ALA A 199 1.66 20.60 -17.06
C ALA A 199 2.14 19.30 -17.74
N GLY A 200 1.25 18.38 -18.09
CA GLY A 200 1.58 17.08 -18.70
C GLY A 200 2.18 16.08 -17.71
N ILE A 201 1.85 16.20 -16.42
CA ILE A 201 2.30 15.28 -15.38
C ILE A 201 1.27 14.18 -15.21
N SER A 202 1.73 12.93 -15.25
CA SER A 202 0.94 11.76 -14.87
C SER A 202 0.81 11.72 -13.35
N VAL A 203 -0.39 11.40 -12.84
CA VAL A 203 -0.68 11.40 -11.41
C VAL A 203 -1.39 10.10 -11.04
N ASN A 204 -0.95 9.47 -9.96
CA ASN A 204 -1.68 8.38 -9.32
C ASN A 204 -2.22 8.87 -7.96
N MET A 205 -3.55 8.79 -7.79
CA MET A 205 -4.26 9.28 -6.62
C MET A 205 -4.16 8.26 -5.48
N TYR A 206 -3.44 8.62 -4.41
CA TYR A 206 -3.31 7.83 -3.20
C TYR A 206 -4.10 8.51 -2.06
N MET A 207 -5.35 8.15 -1.76
CA MET A 207 -6.15 7.06 -2.35
C MET A 207 -7.28 7.60 -3.23
N PHE A 208 -7.56 6.93 -4.35
CA PHE A 208 -8.82 7.13 -5.09
C PHE A 208 -10.01 6.48 -4.38
N HIS A 209 -9.78 5.28 -3.83
CA HIS A 209 -10.66 4.54 -2.93
C HIS A 209 -9.77 3.75 -1.98
N GLY A 210 -9.83 4.02 -0.68
CA GLY A 210 -9.02 3.27 0.29
C GLY A 210 -9.76 2.06 0.89
N GLY A 211 -11.07 2.19 1.13
CA GLY A 211 -11.91 1.08 1.60
C GLY A 211 -11.72 0.78 3.09
N THR A 212 -11.61 -0.49 3.44
CA THR A 212 -11.57 -0.95 4.84
C THR A 212 -10.38 -1.87 5.09
N THR A 213 -9.64 -1.57 6.15
CA THR A 213 -8.65 -2.49 6.71
C THR A 213 -9.31 -3.47 7.67
N ARG A 214 -9.51 -4.70 7.21
CA ARG A 214 -10.28 -5.72 7.93
C ARG A 214 -9.42 -6.53 8.90
N GLY A 215 -10.04 -7.02 9.97
CA GLY A 215 -9.39 -7.91 10.93
C GLY A 215 -8.25 -7.22 11.67
N PHE A 216 -7.07 -7.86 11.68
CA PHE A 216 -5.86 -7.36 12.35
C PHE A 216 -4.83 -6.81 11.37
N MET A 217 -5.29 -6.31 10.22
CA MET A 217 -4.39 -5.91 9.13
C MET A 217 -4.01 -4.43 9.13
N ASN A 218 -4.42 -3.67 10.15
CA ASN A 218 -4.04 -2.26 10.27
C ASN A 218 -2.54 -2.15 10.59
N GLY A 219 -1.87 -1.20 9.97
CA GLY A 219 -0.53 -0.83 10.35
C GLY A 219 -0.51 0.06 11.61
N ALA A 220 0.67 0.60 11.85
CA ALA A 220 0.91 1.65 12.81
C ALA A 220 2.11 2.50 12.38
N ASN A 221 2.11 3.75 12.82
CA ASN A 221 3.24 4.65 12.65
C ASN A 221 3.94 4.93 13.99
N MET A 222 5.20 5.35 13.90
CA MET A 222 6.00 5.77 15.04
C MET A 222 6.73 7.06 14.69
N ASN A 223 6.82 7.98 15.65
CA ASN A 223 7.73 9.10 15.61
C ASN A 223 8.29 9.37 17.02
N LYS A 224 9.11 10.42 17.16
CA LYS A 224 9.77 10.75 18.44
C LYS A 224 8.79 11.07 19.58
N ASP A 225 7.64 11.65 19.24
CA ASP A 225 6.66 12.14 20.22
C ASP A 225 5.52 11.13 20.44
N ASN A 226 5.26 10.26 19.45
CA ASN A 226 4.30 9.18 19.54
C ASN A 226 4.99 7.85 19.18
N PRO A 227 5.36 7.04 20.20
CA PRO A 227 6.12 5.81 19.98
C PRO A 227 5.29 4.71 19.30
N TYR A 228 3.96 4.79 19.29
CA TYR A 228 3.10 3.84 18.60
C TYR A 228 1.71 4.44 18.32
N SER A 229 1.39 4.61 17.04
CA SER A 229 0.17 5.22 16.54
C SER A 229 -0.55 4.22 15.63
N PRO A 230 -1.45 3.37 16.15
CA PRO A 230 -2.16 2.40 15.32
C PRO A 230 -3.21 3.08 14.44
N GLN A 231 -3.23 2.70 13.17
CA GLN A 231 -4.26 3.19 12.25
C GLN A 231 -5.63 2.58 12.57
N VAL A 232 -6.69 3.34 12.26
CA VAL A 232 -8.07 2.87 12.43
C VAL A 232 -8.44 1.82 11.37
N SER A 233 -9.55 1.11 11.58
CA SER A 233 -10.01 0.10 10.61
C SER A 233 -10.55 0.70 9.32
N SER A 234 -11.19 1.87 9.40
CA SER A 234 -11.60 2.59 8.19
C SER A 234 -10.35 3.07 7.44
N TYR A 235 -10.27 2.77 6.16
CA TYR A 235 -9.28 3.36 5.26
C TYR A 235 -10.00 4.26 4.25
N ASP A 236 -11.05 4.97 4.69
CA ASP A 236 -11.79 5.94 3.89
C ASP A 236 -10.85 6.98 3.25
N TYR A 237 -9.85 7.41 4.03
CA TYR A 237 -8.76 8.29 3.61
C TYR A 237 -9.21 9.71 3.24
N ASP A 238 -10.49 10.09 3.44
CA ASP A 238 -11.09 11.26 2.80
C ASP A 238 -10.85 11.22 1.27
N ALA A 239 -11.00 10.02 0.69
CA ALA A 239 -10.77 9.77 -0.72
C ALA A 239 -11.93 10.30 -1.60
N PRO A 240 -11.72 10.38 -2.92
CA PRO A 240 -12.81 10.61 -3.88
C PRO A 240 -13.99 9.63 -3.73
N LEU A 241 -13.72 8.36 -3.45
CA LEU A 241 -14.76 7.40 -3.08
C LEU A 241 -14.69 7.11 -1.58
N ASP A 242 -15.84 7.17 -0.90
CA ASP A 242 -15.94 6.83 0.52
C ASP A 242 -15.57 5.35 0.78
N GLU A 243 -15.47 4.96 2.05
CA GLU A 243 -15.19 3.58 2.46
C GLU A 243 -16.17 2.55 1.85
N ALA A 244 -17.44 2.92 1.64
CA ALA A 244 -18.44 2.08 0.98
C ALA A 244 -18.33 2.09 -0.55
N GLY A 245 -17.43 2.90 -1.12
CA GLY A 245 -17.18 3.06 -2.55
C GLY A 245 -18.24 3.89 -3.27
N ASN A 246 -18.83 4.89 -2.61
CA ASN A 246 -19.73 5.87 -3.21
C ASN A 246 -18.99 7.17 -3.56
N PRO A 247 -19.38 7.86 -4.65
CA PRO A 247 -18.81 9.15 -5.03
C PRO A 247 -19.04 10.25 -3.99
N THR A 248 -17.96 10.94 -3.58
CA THR A 248 -18.02 12.12 -2.70
C THR A 248 -18.01 13.42 -3.50
N GLU A 249 -18.13 14.58 -2.83
CA GLU A 249 -17.94 15.90 -3.46
C GLU A 249 -16.56 16.01 -4.14
N LYS A 250 -15.53 15.41 -3.54
CA LYS A 250 -14.16 15.35 -4.07
C LYS A 250 -14.10 14.57 -5.38
N PHE A 251 -14.82 13.46 -5.49
CA PHE A 251 -14.96 12.74 -6.77
C PHE A 251 -15.53 13.63 -7.87
N TYR A 252 -16.62 14.35 -7.61
CA TYR A 252 -17.24 15.20 -8.63
C TYR A 252 -16.34 16.38 -9.04
N ALA A 253 -15.61 16.96 -8.08
CA ALA A 253 -14.61 17.99 -8.36
C ALA A 253 -13.49 17.47 -9.26
N PHE A 254 -12.92 16.30 -8.95
CA PHE A 254 -11.83 15.71 -9.74
C PHE A 254 -12.32 15.26 -11.11
N ARG A 255 -13.52 14.67 -11.17
CA ARG A 255 -14.17 14.26 -12.41
C ARG A 255 -14.36 15.45 -13.36
N LYS A 256 -14.74 16.63 -12.85
CA LYS A 256 -14.85 17.86 -13.65
C LYS A 256 -13.51 18.29 -14.23
N VAL A 257 -12.44 18.25 -13.43
CA VAL A 257 -11.08 18.54 -13.90
C VAL A 257 -10.67 17.56 -15.00
N ILE A 258 -10.79 16.25 -14.75
CA ILE A 258 -10.40 15.21 -15.72
C ILE A 258 -11.18 15.36 -17.04
N ALA A 259 -12.48 15.69 -16.97
CA ALA A 259 -13.29 15.94 -18.17
C ALA A 259 -12.71 17.07 -19.06
N GLY A 260 -12.09 18.09 -18.46
CA GLY A 260 -11.43 19.18 -19.18
C GLY A 260 -10.10 18.79 -19.84
N HIS A 261 -9.47 17.70 -19.41
CA HIS A 261 -8.21 17.17 -19.93
C HIS A 261 -8.38 16.01 -20.91
N LEU A 262 -9.63 15.63 -21.23
CA LEU A 262 -9.88 14.54 -22.18
C LEU A 262 -9.50 14.94 -23.62
N PRO A 263 -9.06 13.98 -24.45
CA PRO A 263 -8.94 14.20 -25.90
C PRO A 263 -10.25 14.68 -26.52
N ALA A 264 -10.17 15.49 -27.56
CA ALA A 264 -11.34 16.03 -28.25
C ALA A 264 -12.31 14.91 -28.67
N GLY A 265 -13.61 15.11 -28.39
CA GLY A 265 -14.68 14.16 -28.70
C GLY A 265 -14.79 12.96 -27.75
N LYS A 266 -13.95 12.88 -26.70
CA LYS A 266 -14.11 11.89 -25.62
C LYS A 266 -14.95 12.45 -24.49
N THR A 267 -15.74 11.58 -23.88
CA THR A 267 -16.55 11.88 -22.70
C THR A 267 -16.27 10.84 -21.61
N LEU A 268 -16.49 11.23 -20.36
CA LEU A 268 -16.35 10.31 -19.23
C LEU A 268 -17.55 9.35 -19.17
N PRO A 269 -17.33 8.08 -18.76
CA PRO A 269 -18.41 7.12 -18.57
C PRO A 269 -19.37 7.57 -17.46
N PRO A 270 -20.64 7.16 -17.47
CA PRO A 270 -21.60 7.53 -16.42
C PRO A 270 -21.10 7.11 -15.03
N VAL A 271 -21.53 7.83 -14.00
CA VAL A 271 -21.22 7.49 -12.61
C VAL A 271 -22.19 6.39 -12.17
N PRO A 272 -21.70 5.25 -11.63
CA PRO A 272 -22.57 4.23 -11.08
C PRO A 272 -23.46 4.78 -9.95
N PRO A 273 -24.68 4.25 -9.76
CA PRO A 273 -25.53 4.65 -8.65
C PRO A 273 -24.88 4.31 -7.31
N ALA A 274 -25.14 5.13 -6.29
CA ALA A 274 -24.69 4.86 -4.93
C ALA A 274 -25.25 3.51 -4.43
N LYS A 275 -24.45 2.79 -3.66
CA LYS A 275 -24.86 1.51 -3.09
C LYS A 275 -25.95 1.75 -2.04
N PRO A 276 -27.01 0.93 -2.02
CA PRO A 276 -28.08 1.09 -1.03
C PRO A 276 -27.55 0.81 0.38
N ALA A 277 -27.83 1.72 1.31
CA ALA A 277 -27.60 1.50 2.73
C ALA A 277 -28.90 1.03 3.40
N ILE A 278 -28.78 0.13 4.39
CA ILE A 278 -29.90 -0.31 5.22
C ILE A 278 -29.67 0.10 6.66
N LYS A 279 -30.76 0.40 7.37
CA LYS A 279 -30.76 0.50 8.82
C LYS A 279 -31.17 -0.85 9.38
N ILE A 280 -30.28 -1.47 10.16
CA ILE A 280 -30.59 -2.68 10.91
C ILE A 280 -31.13 -2.24 12.29
N PRO A 281 -32.27 -2.78 12.78
CA PRO A 281 -32.77 -2.48 14.12
C PRO A 281 -31.82 -3.01 15.19
N ASP A 282 -32.01 -2.56 16.43
CA ASP A 282 -31.19 -2.98 17.56
C ASP A 282 -31.14 -4.51 17.67
N ILE A 283 -29.93 -5.06 17.75
CA ILE A 283 -29.68 -6.49 17.90
C ILE A 283 -29.39 -6.76 19.38
N ALA A 284 -30.30 -7.49 20.05
CA ALA A 284 -30.06 -7.94 21.41
C ALA A 284 -29.00 -9.06 21.42
N LEU A 285 -27.89 -8.87 22.14
CA LEU A 285 -26.87 -9.89 22.34
C LEU A 285 -27.24 -10.75 23.56
N GLU A 286 -27.95 -11.85 23.33
CA GLU A 286 -28.47 -12.71 24.41
C GLU A 286 -27.45 -13.75 24.92
N GLN A 287 -26.36 -13.95 24.19
CA GLN A 287 -25.34 -14.95 24.50
C GLN A 287 -24.02 -14.26 24.80
N TYR A 288 -23.33 -14.72 25.84
CA TYR A 288 -21.99 -14.27 26.20
C TYR A 288 -21.15 -15.46 26.67
N ALA A 289 -19.84 -15.35 26.48
CA ALA A 289 -18.87 -16.28 27.03
C ALA A 289 -17.70 -15.48 27.61
N ASP A 290 -17.31 -15.79 28.85
CA ASP A 290 -16.10 -15.20 29.43
C ASP A 290 -14.87 -15.79 28.73
N VAL A 291 -14.02 -14.92 28.17
CA VAL A 291 -12.78 -15.32 27.50
C VAL A 291 -11.89 -16.17 28.41
N PHE A 292 -11.88 -15.92 29.72
CA PHE A 292 -11.07 -16.68 30.67
C PHE A 292 -11.62 -18.09 30.95
N SER A 293 -12.88 -18.34 30.61
CA SER A 293 -13.50 -19.68 30.64
C SER A 293 -13.26 -20.49 29.35
N GLN A 294 -12.81 -19.83 28.27
CA GLN A 294 -12.64 -20.41 26.94
C GLN A 294 -11.16 -20.48 26.51
N LEU A 295 -10.23 -20.52 27.47
CA LEU A 295 -8.81 -20.50 27.17
C LEU A 295 -8.37 -21.81 26.48
N PRO A 296 -7.53 -21.74 25.43
CA PRO A 296 -6.96 -22.92 24.82
C PRO A 296 -5.95 -23.58 25.76
N LYS A 297 -5.40 -24.72 25.33
CA LYS A 297 -4.28 -25.37 26.03
C LYS A 297 -3.11 -24.37 26.14
N PRO A 298 -2.59 -24.08 27.35
CA PRO A 298 -1.51 -23.12 27.51
C PRO A 298 -0.17 -23.71 27.03
N GLN A 299 0.71 -22.82 26.54
CA GLN A 299 2.13 -23.09 26.38
C GLN A 299 2.88 -22.59 27.61
N THR A 300 3.81 -23.39 28.14
CA THR A 300 4.64 -23.01 29.30
C THR A 300 6.02 -22.61 28.82
N ALA A 301 6.56 -21.52 29.36
CA ALA A 301 7.90 -21.03 29.09
C ALA A 301 8.47 -20.39 30.37
N GLU A 302 9.79 -20.44 30.53
CA GLU A 302 10.47 -19.80 31.68
C GLU A 302 10.47 -18.27 31.57
N GLN A 303 10.46 -17.74 30.35
CA GLN A 303 10.41 -16.32 30.03
C GLN A 303 9.19 -16.02 29.14
N PRO A 304 8.63 -14.80 29.20
CA PRO A 304 7.60 -14.39 28.26
C PRO A 304 8.09 -14.51 26.81
N LEU A 305 7.37 -15.27 26.00
CA LEU A 305 7.62 -15.43 24.57
C LEU A 305 6.91 -14.32 23.79
N SER A 306 7.45 -13.87 22.67
CA SER A 306 6.70 -12.99 21.76
C SER A 306 5.54 -13.74 21.07
N PHE A 307 4.72 -13.02 20.32
CA PHE A 307 3.68 -13.61 19.47
C PHE A 307 4.29 -14.57 18.42
N GLU A 308 5.41 -14.18 17.82
CA GLU A 308 6.02 -14.98 16.75
C GLU A 308 6.71 -16.24 17.28
N ASP A 309 7.24 -16.20 18.50
CA ASP A 309 7.79 -17.37 19.19
C ASP A 309 6.69 -18.35 19.64
N LEU A 310 5.45 -17.88 19.75
CA LEU A 310 4.24 -18.68 20.01
C LEU A 310 3.57 -19.19 18.72
N ASP A 311 4.18 -18.94 17.55
CA ASP A 311 3.59 -19.23 16.25
C ASP A 311 2.21 -18.58 16.03
N GLN A 312 2.01 -17.39 16.62
CA GLN A 312 0.77 -16.63 16.53
C GLN A 312 1.01 -15.33 15.76
N ALA A 313 0.34 -15.17 14.63
CA ALA A 313 0.48 -13.99 13.76
C ALA A 313 -0.14 -12.72 14.37
N TYR A 314 -1.39 -12.84 14.82
CA TYR A 314 -2.27 -11.71 15.12
C TYR A 314 -3.17 -12.02 16.33
N GLY A 315 -3.88 -11.01 16.82
CA GLY A 315 -4.89 -11.16 17.88
C GLY A 315 -4.34 -10.92 19.27
N PHE A 316 -4.66 -11.81 20.22
CA PHE A 316 -4.39 -11.60 21.64
C PHE A 316 -3.65 -12.79 22.25
N VAL A 317 -2.74 -12.52 23.20
CA VAL A 317 -2.03 -13.53 23.99
C VAL A 317 -2.22 -13.24 25.47
N LEU A 318 -2.52 -14.28 26.26
CA LEU A 318 -2.60 -14.20 27.71
C LEU A 318 -1.31 -14.75 28.35
N TYR A 319 -0.54 -13.87 28.99
CA TYR A 319 0.58 -14.27 29.86
C TYR A 319 0.09 -14.47 31.29
N ARG A 320 0.39 -15.62 31.89
CA ARG A 320 -0.05 -15.97 33.25
C ARG A 320 1.09 -16.58 34.05
N ASN A 321 1.35 -16.04 35.23
CA ASN A 321 2.33 -16.58 36.17
C ASN A 321 1.75 -16.65 37.59
N LYS A 322 2.26 -17.57 38.43
CA LYS A 322 1.96 -17.64 39.86
C LYS A 322 3.14 -17.11 40.65
N ILE A 323 2.97 -15.95 41.27
CA ILE A 323 4.00 -15.35 42.13
C ILE A 323 3.94 -16.04 43.51
N LYS A 324 5.06 -16.61 43.96
CA LYS A 324 5.19 -17.12 45.33
C LYS A 324 5.27 -15.93 46.29
N LYS A 325 4.46 -15.93 47.34
CA LYS A 325 4.54 -14.94 48.41
C LYS A 325 5.91 -15.09 49.09
N GLU A 326 6.72 -14.03 49.13
CA GLU A 326 7.95 -14.05 49.91
C GLU A 326 7.57 -14.29 51.38
N ALA A 327 8.27 -15.21 52.05
CA ALA A 327 8.14 -15.38 53.48
C ALA A 327 8.76 -14.13 54.14
N CYS A 328 7.95 -13.36 54.87
CA CYS A 328 8.42 -12.28 55.73
C CYS A 328 9.40 -12.80 56.78
#